data_AF-A0ABD3MEM0-F1
#
_entry.id   AF-A0ABD3MEM0-F1
#
_cell.length_a   1.000
_cell.length_b   1.000
_cell.length_c   1.000
_cell.angle_alpha   90.00
_cell.angle_beta   90.00
_cell.angle_gamma   90.00
#
_symmetry.space_group_name_H-M   'P 1'
#
loop_
_entity.id
_entity.type
_entity.pdbx_description
1 polymer ?
#
loop_
_entity_poly.entity_id
_entity_poly.type
_entity_poly.pdbx_seq_one_letter_code
_entity_poly.pdbx_strand_id
1 'polypeptide(L)'
;MLAEDVSSDVLPPGKVIVVGSLNQDLTTYAPSLPSPGQTILGTDFIITAGGKGANQAVAASSIGVVDETQGVHMIGRVGDDDMGHRILSKLLSNGVKLNESNSRAKGVHTGVASINVDTTSGQNTIVVAPGANMHLGKEEVETSMMDLLSGSDGGNCERAVVLVQLEIAPETALHALQSASKLGALTILNPAPAPKGWRLTNEWYSSIDILIPNETELASLCGLSSCELVTGEGEEAMAKALLEKGVRQGVIVTLGARGAMIVKKNEVSGPSGTESDDGIQTIMISEPVDLPCKSEPVVDAVGAGDAFCGALAAYLSRGIDLDKAACMSCGVASMSVRKRGAQESYPHADELPDCLRLESVFRGERGQEYQIPTRKKITFVTGNKNKLAEVQRLLSASSFAFDIDNFKLDLPELQGSPQDIAREKCKIASQQIKAAVFTEDTCLCFYGLNGLPGPYIKWFLNSLGHDGLNKLLCGFNNDRAYAQTIIAYSPGPGEEVQLFEGRTEGWIVPARGSKDFGWDPIFEPTEEEQGSGERKTYAEMTTDEKNAMSHRGRAFHKFREYLLLTSENSK
;
A
#
# COMPACT_ATOMS: atom_id res chain seq x y z
N MET A 1 -2.51 -40.98 -37.63
CA MET A 1 -2.80 -40.57 -36.25
C MET A 1 -1.60 -39.80 -35.76
N LEU A 2 -1.61 -38.49 -35.96
CA LEU A 2 -0.69 -37.56 -35.33
C LEU A 2 -1.54 -36.83 -34.29
N ALA A 3 -1.21 -37.01 -33.02
CA ALA A 3 -1.76 -36.21 -31.93
C ALA A 3 -0.87 -34.97 -31.84
N GLU A 4 -1.48 -33.80 -32.00
CA GLU A 4 -0.83 -32.51 -31.79
C GLU A 4 -0.63 -32.29 -30.28
N ASP A 5 0.61 -31.97 -29.91
CA ASP A 5 0.99 -31.49 -28.58
C ASP A 5 0.27 -30.16 -28.30
N VAL A 6 -0.54 -30.12 -27.24
CA VAL A 6 -1.12 -28.89 -26.70
C VAL A 6 -0.10 -28.29 -25.74
N SER A 7 0.53 -27.17 -26.12
CA SER A 7 1.47 -26.44 -25.27
C SER A 7 0.78 -25.88 -24.02
N SER A 8 1.43 -26.04 -22.87
CA SER A 8 1.08 -25.38 -21.62
C SER A 8 1.49 -23.90 -21.69
N ASP A 9 0.62 -23.03 -22.19
CA ASP A 9 0.91 -21.61 -22.37
C ASP A 9 1.00 -20.88 -21.02
N VAL A 10 2.23 -20.56 -20.59
CA VAL A 10 2.49 -19.55 -19.56
C VAL A 10 1.97 -18.21 -20.10
N LEU A 11 0.95 -17.64 -19.44
CA LEU A 11 0.39 -16.36 -19.87
C LEU A 11 1.52 -15.30 -19.87
N PRO A 12 1.79 -14.59 -20.99
CA PRO A 12 2.87 -13.61 -21.10
C PRO A 12 2.66 -12.43 -20.14
N PRO A 13 3.74 -11.81 -19.65
CA PRO A 13 3.67 -10.80 -18.59
C PRO A 13 2.85 -9.59 -19.02
N GLY A 14 1.88 -9.21 -18.17
CA GLY A 14 0.99 -8.08 -18.39
C GLY A 14 1.48 -6.82 -17.68
N LYS A 15 1.06 -5.64 -18.15
CA LYS A 15 1.35 -4.35 -17.52
C LYS A 15 0.07 -3.61 -17.21
N VAL A 16 -0.04 -3.04 -16.01
CA VAL A 16 -1.15 -2.15 -15.64
C VAL A 16 -0.60 -0.75 -15.45
N ILE A 17 -1.17 0.22 -16.15
CA ILE A 17 -0.83 1.65 -16.00
C ILE A 17 -2.08 2.37 -15.54
N VAL A 18 -2.01 3.00 -14.37
CA VAL A 18 -3.10 3.80 -13.83
C VAL A 18 -2.77 5.27 -14.05
N VAL A 19 -3.67 6.00 -14.70
CA VAL A 19 -3.55 7.45 -14.92
C VAL A 19 -4.65 8.14 -14.13
N GLY A 20 -4.29 8.85 -13.07
CA GLY A 20 -5.32 9.35 -12.17
C GLY A 20 -4.83 10.14 -10.97
N SER A 21 -5.72 10.26 -10.00
CA SER A 21 -5.57 11.11 -8.83
C SER A 21 -4.74 10.49 -7.72
N LEU A 22 -4.08 11.39 -7.00
CA LEU A 22 -3.34 11.15 -5.78
C LEU A 22 -3.88 12.14 -4.73
N ASN A 23 -4.63 11.63 -3.76
CA ASN A 23 -5.20 12.46 -2.68
C ASN A 23 -4.68 12.01 -1.31
N GLN A 24 -4.56 12.97 -0.41
CA GLN A 24 -4.51 12.70 1.02
C GLN A 24 -5.93 12.82 1.58
N ASP A 25 -6.42 11.75 2.17
CA ASP A 25 -7.71 11.73 2.83
C ASP A 25 -7.53 12.14 4.29
N LEU A 26 -8.26 13.18 4.70
CA LEU A 26 -8.29 13.72 6.06
C LEU A 26 -9.67 13.43 6.64
N THR A 27 -9.78 12.34 7.40
CA THR A 27 -11.07 11.88 7.91
C THR A 27 -11.25 12.27 9.36
N THR A 28 -12.28 13.06 9.64
CA THR A 28 -12.72 13.42 10.99
C THR A 28 -14.00 12.65 11.31
N TYR A 29 -13.97 11.88 12.39
CA TYR A 29 -15.15 11.21 12.93
C TYR A 29 -15.83 12.11 13.95
N ALA A 30 -17.16 12.18 13.92
CA ALA A 30 -17.94 12.97 14.86
C ALA A 30 -19.28 12.26 15.21
N PRO A 31 -19.97 12.64 16.30
CA PRO A 31 -21.26 12.05 16.66
C PRO A 31 -22.40 12.40 15.68
N SER A 32 -22.24 13.46 14.88
CA SER A 32 -23.17 13.93 13.85
C SER A 32 -22.41 14.75 12.80
N LEU A 33 -22.97 14.95 11.61
CA LEU A 33 -22.43 15.92 10.65
C LEU A 33 -22.77 17.36 11.08
N PRO A 34 -21.88 18.35 10.84
CA PRO A 34 -22.16 19.74 11.19
C PRO A 34 -23.19 20.37 10.25
N SER A 35 -24.14 21.13 10.81
CA SER A 35 -24.99 22.03 10.03
C SER A 35 -24.23 23.31 9.62
N PRO A 36 -24.66 24.04 8.57
CA PRO A 36 -24.04 25.32 8.21
C PRO A 36 -23.93 26.28 9.40
N GLY A 37 -22.72 26.75 9.70
CA GLY A 37 -22.43 27.65 10.84
C GLY A 37 -22.24 26.95 12.19
N GLN A 38 -22.45 25.64 12.27
CA GLN A 38 -22.25 24.87 13.50
C GLN A 38 -20.80 24.41 13.63
N THR A 39 -20.25 24.52 14.84
CA THR A 39 -19.00 23.84 15.21
C THR A 39 -19.34 22.66 16.10
N ILE A 40 -18.78 21.49 15.78
CA ILE A 40 -18.93 20.27 16.58
C ILE A 40 -17.54 19.74 16.93
N LEU A 41 -17.42 19.03 18.05
CA LEU A 41 -16.18 18.36 18.41
C LEU A 41 -16.16 16.97 17.77
N GLY A 42 -15.10 16.67 17.03
CA GLY A 42 -14.82 15.33 16.53
C GLY A 42 -14.46 14.37 17.67
N THR A 43 -14.66 13.09 17.43
CA THR A 43 -14.30 11.98 18.33
C THR A 43 -12.98 11.32 17.95
N ASP A 44 -12.61 11.34 16.66
CA ASP A 44 -11.37 10.73 16.16
C ASP A 44 -10.93 11.41 14.84
N PHE A 45 -9.67 11.22 14.46
CA PHE A 45 -9.09 11.78 13.25
C PHE A 45 -8.02 10.86 12.65
N ILE A 46 -8.14 10.55 11.36
CA ILE A 46 -7.18 9.74 10.63
C ILE A 46 -6.72 10.42 9.35
N ILE A 47 -5.46 10.17 8.99
CA ILE A 47 -4.84 10.62 7.74
C ILE A 47 -4.47 9.36 6.95
N THR A 48 -5.06 9.20 5.76
CA THR A 48 -4.81 8.04 4.90
C THR A 48 -4.49 8.47 3.48
N ALA A 49 -3.66 7.69 2.77
CA ALA A 49 -3.49 7.89 1.34
C ALA A 49 -4.76 7.44 0.61
N GLY A 50 -5.17 8.22 -0.39
CA GLY A 50 -6.41 8.01 -1.14
C GLY A 50 -6.32 8.58 -2.55
N GLY A 51 -7.49 8.87 -3.12
CA GLY A 51 -7.65 9.19 -4.53
C GLY A 51 -7.86 7.93 -5.35
N LYS A 52 -8.83 7.98 -6.27
CA LYS A 52 -9.27 6.81 -7.04
C LYS A 52 -8.13 6.18 -7.83
N GLY A 53 -7.25 6.99 -8.43
CA GLY A 53 -6.08 6.49 -9.14
C GLY A 53 -5.14 5.70 -8.23
N ALA A 54 -4.77 6.29 -7.09
CA ALA A 54 -3.92 5.64 -6.09
C ALA A 54 -4.55 4.34 -5.57
N ASN A 55 -5.85 4.37 -5.24
CA ASN A 55 -6.60 3.22 -4.75
C ASN A 55 -6.63 2.07 -5.76
N GLN A 56 -6.94 2.38 -7.02
CA GLN A 56 -7.01 1.37 -8.08
C GLN A 56 -5.62 0.78 -8.39
N ALA A 57 -4.56 1.59 -8.33
CA ALA A 57 -3.18 1.11 -8.50
C ALA A 57 -2.76 0.19 -7.35
N VAL A 58 -3.06 0.55 -6.10
CA VAL A 58 -2.75 -0.30 -4.94
C VAL A 58 -3.55 -1.60 -4.99
N ALA A 59 -4.84 -1.56 -5.34
CA ALA A 59 -5.66 -2.77 -5.47
C ALA A 59 -5.15 -3.71 -6.58
N ALA A 60 -4.71 -3.17 -7.73
CA ALA A 60 -4.12 -3.96 -8.80
C ALA A 60 -2.79 -4.61 -8.36
N SER A 61 -2.00 -3.90 -7.57
CA SER A 61 -0.70 -4.36 -7.07
C SER A 61 -0.86 -5.41 -5.95
N SER A 62 -1.79 -5.18 -5.00
CA SER A 62 -1.90 -5.98 -3.77
C SER A 62 -2.25 -7.44 -4.03
N ILE A 63 -3.06 -7.71 -5.06
CA ILE A 63 -3.49 -9.07 -5.40
C ILE A 63 -2.37 -9.93 -6.02
N GLY A 64 -1.22 -9.35 -6.37
CA GLY A 64 -0.04 -10.09 -6.85
C GLY A 64 -0.21 -10.80 -8.20
N VAL A 65 -1.20 -10.37 -8.98
CA VAL A 65 -1.53 -10.97 -10.29
C VAL A 65 -0.61 -10.44 -11.40
N VAL A 66 -0.09 -9.22 -11.24
CA VAL A 66 0.83 -8.58 -12.18
C VAL A 66 2.27 -8.91 -11.77
N ASP A 67 3.08 -9.41 -12.71
CA ASP A 67 4.48 -9.78 -12.46
C ASP A 67 5.33 -8.57 -12.03
N GLU A 68 6.29 -8.79 -11.13
CA GLU A 68 7.22 -7.78 -10.61
C GLU A 68 8.07 -7.14 -11.72
N THR A 69 8.31 -7.86 -12.83
CA THR A 69 9.12 -7.35 -13.94
C THR A 69 8.41 -6.20 -14.68
N GLN A 70 7.16 -6.40 -15.12
CA GLN A 70 6.38 -5.37 -15.81
C GLN A 70 5.66 -4.44 -14.83
N GLY A 71 5.09 -4.96 -13.74
CA GLY A 71 4.53 -4.23 -12.60
C GLY A 71 3.30 -3.36 -12.87
N VAL A 72 2.76 -2.79 -11.78
CA VAL A 72 1.73 -1.74 -11.81
C VAL A 72 2.43 -0.38 -11.80
N HIS A 73 2.06 0.52 -12.71
CA HIS A 73 2.61 1.86 -12.81
C HIS A 73 1.55 2.92 -12.53
N MET A 74 1.94 3.98 -11.83
CA MET A 74 1.09 5.14 -11.57
C MET A 74 1.62 6.36 -12.33
N ILE A 75 0.76 6.98 -13.14
CA ILE A 75 0.95 8.31 -13.72
C ILE A 75 -0.02 9.25 -13.01
N GLY A 76 0.50 10.02 -12.08
CA GLY A 76 -0.25 10.98 -11.28
C GLY A 76 0.64 12.07 -10.74
N ARG A 77 0.05 13.10 -10.11
CA ARG A 77 0.77 14.28 -9.66
C ARG A 77 0.39 14.71 -8.25
N VAL A 78 1.40 14.95 -7.42
CA VAL A 78 1.32 15.48 -6.07
C VAL A 78 2.00 16.85 -5.99
N GLY A 79 1.73 17.60 -4.93
CA GLY A 79 2.48 18.81 -4.60
C GLY A 79 3.88 18.47 -4.09
N ASP A 80 4.78 19.43 -4.17
CA ASP A 80 6.09 19.35 -3.52
C ASP A 80 5.96 19.67 -2.02
N ASP A 81 5.18 18.84 -1.32
CA ASP A 81 4.84 18.97 0.11
C ASP A 81 4.90 17.61 0.85
N ASP A 82 4.78 17.64 2.18
CA ASP A 82 4.86 16.46 3.03
C ASP A 82 3.74 15.44 2.75
N MET A 83 2.59 15.89 2.25
CA MET A 83 1.48 15.00 1.87
C MET A 83 1.85 14.24 0.60
N GLY A 84 2.42 14.95 -0.38
CA GLY A 84 2.92 14.35 -1.61
C GLY A 84 4.02 13.33 -1.35
N HIS A 85 5.00 13.67 -0.49
CA HIS A 85 6.05 12.72 -0.11
C HIS A 85 5.49 11.44 0.54
N ARG A 86 4.49 11.56 1.42
CA ARG A 86 3.83 10.41 2.06
C ARG A 86 3.09 9.52 1.07
N ILE A 87 2.32 10.12 0.15
CA ILE A 87 1.56 9.36 -0.86
C ILE A 87 2.51 8.59 -1.77
N LEU A 88 3.55 9.24 -2.30
CA LEU A 88 4.51 8.58 -3.20
C LEU A 88 5.24 7.43 -2.49
N SER A 89 5.67 7.65 -1.25
CA SER A 89 6.31 6.60 -0.44
C SER A 89 5.36 5.41 -0.20
N LYS A 90 4.08 5.67 0.08
CA LYS A 90 3.08 4.62 0.29
C LYS A 90 2.83 3.81 -0.98
N LEU A 91 2.72 4.44 -2.14
CA LEU A 91 2.59 3.75 -3.43
C LEU A 91 3.77 2.82 -3.70
N LEU A 92 5.00 3.32 -3.54
CA LEU A 92 6.21 2.52 -3.71
C LEU A 92 6.25 1.32 -2.74
N SER A 93 5.88 1.54 -1.47
CA SER A 93 5.81 0.45 -0.48
C SER A 93 4.77 -0.63 -0.81
N ASN A 94 3.71 -0.26 -1.55
CA ASN A 94 2.67 -1.16 -2.03
C ASN A 94 3.01 -1.80 -3.39
N GLY A 95 4.24 -1.66 -3.90
CA GLY A 95 4.67 -2.25 -5.16
C GLY A 95 4.24 -1.49 -6.42
N VAL A 96 3.67 -0.28 -6.27
CA VAL A 96 3.29 0.58 -7.40
C VAL A 96 4.49 1.41 -7.84
N LYS A 97 4.91 1.21 -9.10
CA LYS A 97 6.03 1.93 -9.73
C LYS A 97 5.58 3.31 -10.20
N LEU A 98 6.45 4.31 -10.10
CA LEU A 98 6.18 5.67 -10.59
C LEU A 98 7.49 6.46 -10.80
N ASN A 99 7.43 7.52 -11.60
CA ASN A 99 8.55 8.45 -11.77
C ASN A 99 8.41 9.62 -10.76
N GLU A 100 9.15 9.55 -9.64
CA GLU A 100 9.01 10.52 -8.55
C GLU A 100 9.29 11.96 -8.97
N SER A 101 10.26 12.20 -9.85
CA SER A 101 10.59 13.55 -10.32
C SER A 101 9.46 14.16 -11.14
N ASN A 102 8.82 13.37 -12.00
CA ASN A 102 7.72 13.83 -12.85
C ASN A 102 6.42 13.95 -12.04
N SER A 103 6.23 13.12 -11.01
CA SER A 103 5.03 13.17 -10.17
C SER A 103 4.91 14.40 -9.26
N ARG A 104 5.86 15.35 -9.23
CA ARG A 104 5.84 16.52 -8.32
C ARG A 104 5.55 17.83 -9.03
N ALA A 105 4.61 18.61 -8.49
CA ALA A 105 4.29 19.96 -8.93
C ALA A 105 4.79 21.01 -7.92
N LYS A 106 5.57 21.99 -8.40
CA LYS A 106 6.08 23.09 -7.56
C LYS A 106 5.00 24.14 -7.33
N GLY A 107 4.89 24.62 -6.09
CA GLY A 107 4.00 25.73 -5.73
C GLY A 107 2.51 25.40 -5.72
N VAL A 108 2.15 24.11 -5.82
CA VAL A 108 0.77 23.61 -5.76
C VAL A 108 0.69 22.57 -4.65
N HIS A 109 -0.39 22.59 -3.87
CA HIS A 109 -0.60 21.58 -2.83
C HIS A 109 -1.02 20.23 -3.42
N THR A 110 -0.67 19.14 -2.76
CA THR A 110 -1.19 17.80 -3.03
C THR A 110 -2.71 17.78 -2.93
N GLY A 111 -3.38 16.92 -3.71
CA GLY A 111 -4.82 16.75 -3.63
C GLY A 111 -5.26 16.33 -2.23
N VAL A 112 -6.38 16.88 -1.74
CA VAL A 112 -6.89 16.62 -0.39
C VAL A 112 -8.37 16.29 -0.45
N ALA A 113 -8.79 15.21 0.20
CA ALA A 113 -10.19 14.95 0.49
C ALA A 113 -10.44 15.19 1.99
N SER A 114 -11.24 16.19 2.32
CA SER A 114 -11.72 16.42 3.68
C SER A 114 -13.00 15.62 3.89
N ILE A 115 -12.94 14.60 4.74
CA ILE A 115 -14.00 13.64 4.96
C ILE A 115 -14.52 13.81 6.38
N ASN A 116 -15.80 14.09 6.55
CA ASN A 116 -16.45 14.07 7.86
C ASN A 116 -17.38 12.87 7.92
N VAL A 117 -17.26 12.05 8.95
CA VAL A 117 -18.07 10.84 9.15
C VAL A 117 -18.88 10.96 10.43
N ASP A 118 -20.19 10.78 10.31
CA ASP A 118 -21.10 10.63 11.44
C ASP A 118 -21.04 9.19 11.94
N THR A 119 -20.53 9.03 13.16
CA THR A 119 -20.36 7.74 13.84
C THR A 119 -21.67 7.13 14.33
N THR A 120 -22.75 7.92 14.43
CA THR A 120 -24.08 7.46 14.84
C THR A 120 -24.85 6.94 13.64
N SER A 121 -24.85 7.67 12.52
CA SER A 121 -25.62 7.32 11.32
C SER A 121 -24.82 6.57 10.25
N GLY A 122 -23.49 6.64 10.28
CA GLY A 122 -22.60 6.12 9.24
C GLY A 122 -22.51 7.00 7.99
N GLN A 123 -23.23 8.14 7.95
CA GLN A 123 -23.19 9.05 6.81
C GLN A 123 -21.88 9.83 6.74
N ASN A 124 -21.49 10.26 5.54
CA ASN A 124 -20.31 11.09 5.36
C ASN A 124 -20.57 12.31 4.47
N THR A 125 -19.69 13.30 4.60
CA THR A 125 -19.56 14.41 3.65
C THR A 125 -18.11 14.50 3.22
N ILE A 126 -17.88 14.63 1.91
CA ILE A 126 -16.54 14.65 1.32
C ILE A 126 -16.40 15.93 0.52
N VAL A 127 -15.37 16.72 0.82
CA VAL A 127 -14.97 17.90 0.06
C VAL A 127 -13.58 17.65 -0.50
N VAL A 128 -13.47 17.63 -1.83
CA VAL A 128 -12.19 17.39 -2.51
C VAL A 128 -11.62 18.71 -3.01
N ALA A 129 -10.38 18.99 -2.61
CA ALA A 129 -9.52 20.02 -3.18
C ALA A 129 -8.48 19.33 -4.07
N PRO A 130 -8.67 19.29 -5.40
CA PRO A 130 -7.89 18.40 -6.27
C PRO A 130 -6.42 18.82 -6.43
N GLY A 131 -6.08 20.09 -6.20
CA GLY A 131 -4.68 20.56 -6.13
C GLY A 131 -3.83 20.14 -7.34
N ALA A 132 -2.71 19.49 -7.05
CA ALA A 132 -1.75 19.00 -8.03
C ALA A 132 -2.33 18.03 -9.08
N ASN A 133 -3.44 17.34 -8.79
CA ASN A 133 -4.11 16.44 -9.75
C ASN A 133 -4.60 17.19 -11.01
N MET A 134 -5.00 18.45 -10.87
CA MET A 134 -5.42 19.29 -12.02
C MET A 134 -4.24 19.81 -12.85
N HIS A 135 -3.01 19.62 -12.37
CA HIS A 135 -1.78 20.05 -13.04
C HIS A 135 -1.07 18.89 -13.76
N LEU A 136 -1.74 17.74 -13.87
CA LEU A 136 -1.27 16.64 -14.72
C LEU A 136 -1.46 17.01 -16.19
N GLY A 137 -0.34 17.22 -16.90
CA GLY A 137 -0.33 17.70 -18.28
C GLY A 137 -0.44 16.58 -19.32
N LYS A 138 -1.03 16.90 -20.47
CA LYS A 138 -1.22 15.95 -21.59
C LYS A 138 0.09 15.39 -22.14
N GLU A 139 1.06 16.27 -22.41
CA GLU A 139 2.36 15.91 -23.00
C GLU A 139 3.15 14.96 -22.10
N GLU A 140 3.08 15.17 -20.79
CA GLU A 140 3.76 14.34 -19.81
C GLU A 140 3.12 12.96 -19.68
N VAL A 141 1.78 12.88 -19.69
CA VAL A 141 1.05 11.62 -19.72
C VAL A 141 1.43 10.84 -20.98
N GLU A 142 1.47 11.50 -22.14
CA GLU A 142 1.86 10.87 -23.40
C GLU A 142 3.31 10.37 -23.38
N THR A 143 4.26 11.19 -22.92
CA THR A 143 5.67 10.81 -22.81
C THR A 143 5.85 9.62 -21.87
N SER A 144 5.26 9.69 -20.67
CA SER A 144 5.35 8.61 -19.67
C SER A 144 4.72 7.33 -20.19
N MET A 145 3.62 7.43 -20.94
CA MET A 145 2.95 6.28 -21.53
C MET A 145 3.77 5.65 -22.66
N MET A 146 4.39 6.46 -23.52
CA MET A 146 5.32 5.99 -24.54
C MET A 146 6.51 5.27 -23.91
N ASP A 147 7.14 5.85 -22.87
CA ASP A 147 8.26 5.23 -22.17
C ASP A 147 7.89 3.86 -21.56
N LEU A 148 6.68 3.78 -20.99
CA LEU A 148 6.20 2.55 -20.35
C LEU A 148 5.76 1.48 -21.36
N LEU A 149 5.19 1.85 -22.50
CA LEU A 149 4.65 0.90 -23.47
C LEU A 149 5.65 0.50 -24.58
N SER A 150 6.66 1.33 -24.87
CA SER A 150 7.59 1.16 -25.99
C SER A 150 8.88 0.40 -25.62
N GLY A 151 8.81 -0.60 -24.72
CA GLY A 151 9.96 -1.22 -24.04
C GLY A 151 11.26 -1.46 -24.83
N SER A 152 12.39 -1.42 -24.10
CA SER A 152 13.80 -1.36 -24.54
C SER A 152 14.31 -2.43 -25.52
N ASP A 153 13.54 -3.49 -25.76
CA ASP A 153 13.88 -4.59 -26.70
C ASP A 153 13.14 -4.50 -28.04
N GLY A 154 12.42 -3.41 -28.31
CA GLY A 154 11.70 -3.21 -29.58
C GLY A 154 10.44 -4.09 -29.76
N GLY A 155 10.06 -4.85 -28.72
CA GLY A 155 8.81 -5.58 -28.64
C GLY A 155 7.73 -4.75 -27.95
N ASN A 156 6.58 -4.58 -28.60
CA ASN A 156 5.40 -3.94 -28.00
C ASN A 156 4.96 -4.77 -26.78
N CYS A 157 4.59 -4.12 -25.66
CA CYS A 157 4.04 -4.84 -24.51
C CYS A 157 2.70 -5.50 -24.90
N GLU A 158 2.70 -6.80 -25.21
CA GLU A 158 1.55 -7.49 -25.81
C GLU A 158 0.24 -7.41 -24.99
N ARG A 159 0.32 -7.17 -23.66
CA ARG A 159 -0.85 -7.09 -22.78
C ARG A 159 -0.76 -5.95 -21.77
N ALA A 160 -0.81 -4.72 -22.28
CA ALA A 160 -0.93 -3.54 -21.44
C ALA A 160 -2.41 -3.14 -21.23
N VAL A 161 -2.76 -2.80 -19.99
CA VAL A 161 -4.06 -2.23 -19.61
C VAL A 161 -3.83 -0.83 -19.04
N VAL A 162 -4.56 0.15 -19.57
CA VAL A 162 -4.54 1.53 -19.06
C VAL A 162 -5.86 1.86 -18.39
N LEU A 163 -5.83 2.16 -17.09
CA LEU A 163 -6.99 2.45 -16.26
C LEU A 163 -7.00 3.94 -15.89
N VAL A 164 -8.09 4.63 -16.23
CA VAL A 164 -8.24 6.08 -16.08
C VAL A 164 -9.50 6.42 -15.28
N GLN A 165 -9.46 7.49 -14.48
CA GLN A 165 -10.62 8.03 -13.76
C GLN A 165 -10.76 9.55 -13.98
N LEU A 166 -11.81 10.17 -13.40
CA LEU A 166 -12.16 11.59 -13.64
C LEU A 166 -11.85 12.52 -12.45
N GLU A 167 -10.91 12.16 -11.58
CA GLU A 167 -10.37 13.05 -10.53
C GLU A 167 -9.15 13.89 -11.01
N ILE A 168 -8.89 13.90 -12.32
CA ILE A 168 -7.92 14.75 -13.01
C ILE A 168 -8.66 15.60 -14.07
N ALA A 169 -7.95 16.50 -14.75
CA ALA A 169 -8.54 17.26 -15.84
C ALA A 169 -9.15 16.31 -16.92
N PRO A 170 -10.44 16.45 -17.28
CA PRO A 170 -11.08 15.57 -18.26
C PRO A 170 -10.34 15.52 -19.59
N GLU A 171 -9.78 16.63 -20.04
CA GLU A 171 -9.01 16.69 -21.28
C GLU A 171 -7.71 15.89 -21.21
N THR A 172 -7.09 15.80 -20.02
CA THR A 172 -5.92 14.94 -19.78
C THR A 172 -6.33 13.48 -19.73
N ALA A 173 -7.45 13.15 -19.08
CA ALA A 173 -7.98 11.78 -19.05
C ALA A 173 -8.35 11.27 -20.46
N LEU A 174 -8.99 12.09 -21.30
CA LEU A 174 -9.27 11.75 -22.70
C LEU A 174 -7.97 11.49 -23.47
N HIS A 175 -6.98 12.38 -23.33
CA HIS A 175 -5.68 12.25 -23.99
C HIS A 175 -4.98 10.96 -23.57
N ALA A 176 -5.07 10.58 -22.29
CA ALA A 176 -4.53 9.32 -21.78
C ALA A 176 -5.17 8.10 -22.49
N LEU A 177 -6.50 8.06 -22.58
CA LEU A 177 -7.22 6.99 -23.28
C LEU A 177 -6.85 6.92 -24.77
N GLN A 178 -6.75 8.08 -25.43
CA GLN A 178 -6.38 8.15 -26.85
C GLN A 178 -4.95 7.66 -27.10
N SER A 179 -3.99 8.08 -26.27
CA SER A 179 -2.60 7.65 -26.37
C SER A 179 -2.46 6.15 -26.10
N ALA A 180 -3.18 5.64 -25.09
CA ALA A 180 -3.18 4.22 -24.76
C ALA A 180 -3.73 3.37 -25.91
N SER A 181 -4.86 3.79 -26.48
CA SER A 181 -5.48 3.12 -27.63
C SER A 181 -4.56 3.11 -28.86
N LYS A 182 -3.87 4.23 -29.16
CA LYS A 182 -2.88 4.31 -30.26
C LYS A 182 -1.69 3.39 -30.06
N LEU A 183 -1.28 3.16 -28.81
CA LEU A 183 -0.17 2.28 -28.45
C LEU A 183 -0.60 0.80 -28.32
N GLY A 184 -1.88 0.49 -28.60
CA GLY A 184 -2.41 -0.87 -28.59
C GLY A 184 -2.74 -1.42 -27.19
N ALA A 185 -2.81 -0.57 -26.17
CA ALA A 185 -3.22 -0.98 -24.84
C ALA A 185 -4.76 -1.05 -24.72
N LEU A 186 -5.25 -1.95 -23.87
CA LEU A 186 -6.66 -2.04 -23.49
C LEU A 186 -7.02 -0.86 -22.59
N THR A 187 -8.04 -0.08 -22.96
CA THR A 187 -8.40 1.12 -22.21
C THR A 187 -9.63 0.94 -21.33
N ILE A 188 -9.49 1.24 -20.04
CA ILE A 188 -10.57 1.18 -19.06
C ILE A 188 -10.82 2.59 -18.52
N LEU A 189 -12.08 3.02 -18.56
CA LEU A 189 -12.53 4.25 -17.91
C LEU A 189 -13.47 3.93 -16.75
N ASN A 190 -13.11 4.35 -15.54
CA ASN A 190 -14.06 4.49 -14.43
C ASN A 190 -14.48 5.98 -14.36
N PRO A 191 -15.72 6.34 -14.75
CA PRO A 191 -16.15 7.73 -14.93
C PRO A 191 -16.51 8.43 -13.60
N ALA A 192 -15.62 8.33 -12.61
CA ALA A 192 -15.87 8.72 -11.22
C ALA A 192 -14.85 9.75 -10.70
N PRO A 193 -15.30 10.82 -10.02
CA PRO A 193 -16.59 11.47 -10.18
C PRO A 193 -16.60 12.30 -11.48
N ALA A 194 -17.62 12.13 -12.31
CA ALA A 194 -17.81 13.03 -13.45
C ALA A 194 -18.15 14.46 -12.97
N PRO A 195 -17.57 15.52 -13.57
CA PRO A 195 -17.96 16.89 -13.25
C PRO A 195 -19.46 17.12 -13.49
N LYS A 196 -20.08 17.99 -12.69
CA LYS A 196 -21.52 18.25 -12.80
C LYS A 196 -21.86 18.83 -14.19
N GLY A 197 -22.82 18.21 -14.87
CA GLY A 197 -23.24 18.61 -16.23
C GLY A 197 -22.29 18.18 -17.34
N TRP A 198 -21.21 17.46 -17.01
CA TRP A 198 -20.30 16.89 -17.98
C TRP A 198 -20.88 15.62 -18.61
N ARG A 199 -20.48 15.36 -19.85
CA ARG A 199 -20.97 14.25 -20.68
C ARG A 199 -19.82 13.70 -21.53
N LEU A 200 -19.84 12.39 -21.74
CA LEU A 200 -18.96 11.76 -22.71
C LEU A 200 -19.38 12.17 -24.13
N THR A 201 -18.41 12.64 -24.92
CA THR A 201 -18.59 12.93 -26.35
C THR A 201 -18.23 11.69 -27.18
N ASN A 202 -18.46 11.73 -28.50
CA ASN A 202 -18.12 10.63 -29.41
C ASN A 202 -16.62 10.26 -29.34
N GLU A 203 -15.74 11.24 -29.10
CA GLU A 203 -14.29 11.01 -28.96
C GLU A 203 -13.95 10.18 -27.73
N TRP A 204 -14.72 10.32 -26.65
CA TRP A 204 -14.57 9.48 -25.48
C TRP A 204 -15.00 8.06 -25.77
N TYR A 205 -16.21 7.87 -26.28
CA TYR A 205 -16.76 6.53 -26.53
C TYR A 205 -15.84 5.70 -27.42
N SER A 206 -15.32 6.29 -28.51
CA SER A 206 -14.41 5.58 -29.42
C SER A 206 -13.04 5.24 -28.80
N SER A 207 -12.64 5.93 -27.73
CA SER A 207 -11.37 5.72 -27.04
C SER A 207 -11.45 4.72 -25.88
N ILE A 208 -12.65 4.22 -25.54
CA ILE A 208 -12.88 3.35 -24.38
C ILE A 208 -13.15 1.91 -24.83
N ASP A 209 -12.34 0.95 -24.36
CA ASP A 209 -12.66 -0.47 -24.50
C ASP A 209 -13.69 -0.92 -23.48
N ILE A 210 -13.46 -0.60 -22.21
CA ILE A 210 -14.31 -0.99 -21.09
C ILE A 210 -14.69 0.24 -20.26
N LEU A 211 -15.98 0.46 -20.08
CA LEU A 211 -16.54 1.54 -19.24
C LEU A 211 -17.11 0.97 -17.95
N ILE A 212 -16.70 1.50 -16.78
CA ILE A 212 -17.09 0.94 -15.47
C ILE A 212 -17.77 2.00 -14.58
N PRO A 213 -19.06 2.33 -14.79
CA PRO A 213 -19.80 3.20 -13.89
C PRO A 213 -20.41 2.42 -12.70
N ASN A 214 -20.71 3.10 -11.61
CA ASN A 214 -21.75 2.63 -10.67
C ASN A 214 -23.16 3.06 -11.13
N GLU A 215 -24.20 2.68 -10.39
CA GLU A 215 -25.61 3.01 -10.67
C GLU A 215 -25.85 4.52 -10.85
N THR A 216 -25.25 5.35 -9.98
CA THR A 216 -25.44 6.81 -10.02
C THR A 216 -24.68 7.46 -11.17
N GLU A 217 -23.47 6.98 -11.45
CA GLU A 217 -22.63 7.42 -12.56
C GLU A 217 -23.28 7.03 -13.90
N LEU A 218 -23.85 5.83 -14.01
CA LEU A 218 -24.56 5.36 -15.19
C LEU A 218 -25.76 6.28 -15.51
N ALA A 219 -26.60 6.54 -14.52
CA ALA A 219 -27.73 7.45 -14.65
C ALA A 219 -27.27 8.85 -15.08
N SER A 220 -26.23 9.38 -14.44
CA SER A 220 -25.65 10.68 -14.79
C SER A 220 -25.18 10.72 -16.23
N LEU A 221 -24.45 9.70 -16.70
CA LEU A 221 -23.96 9.61 -18.09
C LEU A 221 -25.11 9.54 -19.12
N CYS A 222 -26.22 8.90 -18.77
CA CYS A 222 -27.42 8.84 -19.61
C CYS A 222 -28.32 10.08 -19.51
N GLY A 223 -27.98 11.06 -18.68
CA GLY A 223 -28.71 12.32 -18.57
C GLY A 223 -29.80 12.34 -17.51
N LEU A 224 -29.90 11.30 -16.70
CA LEU A 224 -30.87 11.17 -15.62
C LEU A 224 -30.31 11.73 -14.31
N SER A 225 -31.21 12.19 -13.45
CA SER A 225 -30.88 12.60 -12.08
C SER A 225 -30.85 11.39 -11.14
N SER A 226 -30.13 11.50 -10.01
CA SER A 226 -30.03 10.41 -9.03
C SER A 226 -31.37 10.02 -8.38
N CYS A 227 -32.38 10.87 -8.46
CA CYS A 227 -33.74 10.61 -8.00
C CYS A 227 -34.60 9.85 -9.03
N GLU A 228 -34.07 9.59 -10.23
CA GLU A 228 -34.73 8.85 -11.32
C GLU A 228 -34.08 7.48 -11.55
N LEU A 229 -33.35 6.95 -10.55
CA LEU A 229 -32.71 5.64 -10.64
C LEU A 229 -33.76 4.55 -10.88
N VAL A 230 -33.68 3.94 -12.07
CA VAL A 230 -34.45 2.75 -12.43
C VAL A 230 -33.56 1.54 -12.23
N THR A 231 -34.06 0.52 -11.54
CA THR A 231 -33.32 -0.74 -11.28
C THR A 231 -33.72 -1.83 -12.29
N GLY A 232 -32.84 -2.80 -12.54
CA GLY A 232 -33.13 -3.93 -13.43
C GLY A 232 -33.10 -3.53 -14.92
N GLU A 233 -34.21 -3.71 -15.64
CA GLU A 233 -34.30 -3.47 -17.10
C GLU A 233 -33.88 -2.04 -17.50
N GLY A 234 -34.06 -1.05 -16.62
CA GLY A 234 -33.61 0.32 -16.86
C GLY A 234 -32.08 0.46 -16.85
N GLU A 235 -31.38 -0.25 -15.96
CA GLU A 235 -29.91 -0.27 -15.90
C GLU A 235 -29.34 -0.88 -17.17
N GLU A 236 -29.92 -2.01 -17.59
CA GLU A 236 -29.53 -2.72 -18.81
C GLU A 236 -29.71 -1.84 -20.05
N ALA A 237 -30.87 -1.20 -20.20
CA ALA A 237 -31.13 -0.31 -21.33
C ALA A 237 -30.15 0.87 -21.40
N MET A 238 -29.80 1.45 -20.24
CA MET A 238 -28.80 2.53 -20.17
C MET A 238 -27.41 2.04 -20.58
N ALA A 239 -26.97 0.89 -20.07
CA ALA A 239 -25.68 0.32 -20.43
C ALA A 239 -25.60 -0.07 -21.93
N LYS A 240 -26.69 -0.64 -22.49
CA LYS A 240 -26.82 -0.89 -23.94
C LYS A 240 -26.69 0.40 -24.75
N ALA A 241 -27.37 1.46 -24.35
CA ALA A 241 -27.28 2.76 -25.03
C ALA A 241 -25.86 3.34 -25.02
N LEU A 242 -25.06 3.12 -23.97
CA LEU A 242 -23.66 3.54 -23.93
C LEU A 242 -22.77 2.66 -24.84
N LEU A 243 -23.05 1.37 -24.92
CA LEU A 243 -22.36 0.45 -25.84
C LEU A 243 -22.62 0.83 -27.31
N GLU A 244 -23.87 1.15 -27.65
CA GLU A 244 -24.29 1.61 -28.98
C GLU A 244 -23.68 2.96 -29.36
N LYS A 245 -23.40 3.84 -28.39
CA LYS A 245 -22.71 5.13 -28.62
C LYS A 245 -21.23 4.98 -28.97
N GLY A 246 -20.63 3.79 -28.79
CA GLY A 246 -19.31 3.49 -29.33
C GLY A 246 -18.30 2.90 -28.36
N VAL A 247 -18.67 2.55 -27.12
CA VAL A 247 -17.78 1.75 -26.25
C VAL A 247 -17.41 0.46 -27.00
N ARG A 248 -16.12 0.12 -27.06
CA ARG A 248 -15.63 -0.87 -28.02
C ARG A 248 -15.99 -2.30 -27.61
N GLN A 249 -15.73 -2.68 -26.36
CA GLN A 249 -15.88 -4.06 -25.88
C GLN A 249 -17.07 -4.24 -24.93
N GLY A 250 -17.17 -3.43 -23.86
CA GLY A 250 -18.24 -3.61 -22.89
C GLY A 250 -18.42 -2.50 -21.86
N VAL A 251 -19.61 -2.48 -21.26
CA VAL A 251 -19.98 -1.61 -20.14
C VAL A 251 -20.23 -2.50 -18.91
N ILE A 252 -19.50 -2.25 -17.83
CA ILE A 252 -19.62 -2.98 -16.55
C ILE A 252 -20.22 -2.05 -15.51
N VAL A 253 -21.48 -2.25 -15.17
CA VAL A 253 -22.15 -1.48 -14.12
C VAL A 253 -21.91 -2.16 -12.78
N THR A 254 -21.26 -1.47 -11.84
CA THR A 254 -21.11 -1.96 -10.46
C THR A 254 -22.38 -1.67 -9.66
N LEU A 255 -22.92 -2.68 -8.98
CA LEU A 255 -24.25 -2.66 -8.33
C LEU A 255 -24.16 -2.92 -6.81
N GLY A 256 -23.02 -2.56 -6.21
CA GLY A 256 -22.75 -2.79 -4.79
C GLY A 256 -22.90 -4.26 -4.41
N ALA A 257 -23.77 -4.53 -3.43
CA ALA A 257 -24.02 -5.89 -2.94
C ALA A 257 -24.67 -6.84 -3.97
N ARG A 258 -25.21 -6.32 -5.10
CA ARG A 258 -25.75 -7.15 -6.20
C ARG A 258 -24.66 -7.65 -7.16
N GLY A 259 -23.40 -7.27 -6.95
CA GLY A 259 -22.28 -7.62 -7.83
C GLY A 259 -22.13 -6.60 -8.96
N ALA A 260 -22.04 -7.07 -10.20
CA ALA A 260 -21.88 -6.26 -11.40
C ALA A 260 -22.73 -6.78 -12.56
N MET A 261 -23.10 -5.90 -13.48
CA MET A 261 -23.77 -6.24 -14.74
C MET A 261 -22.86 -5.88 -15.91
N ILE A 262 -22.62 -6.83 -16.81
CA ILE A 262 -21.82 -6.62 -18.02
C ILE A 262 -22.76 -6.57 -19.22
N VAL A 263 -22.65 -5.52 -20.03
CA VAL A 263 -23.25 -5.44 -21.36
C VAL A 263 -22.13 -5.37 -22.38
N LYS A 264 -21.97 -6.41 -23.20
CA LYS A 264 -20.86 -6.56 -24.16
C LYS A 264 -21.35 -7.02 -25.53
N LYS A 265 -20.52 -6.87 -26.56
CA LYS A 265 -20.80 -7.39 -27.91
C LYS A 265 -20.43 -8.89 -27.96
N ASN A 266 -21.23 -9.70 -28.66
CA ASN A 266 -20.94 -11.10 -28.94
C ASN A 266 -19.78 -11.22 -29.94
N GLU A 267 -18.84 -12.12 -29.69
CA GLU A 267 -17.90 -12.58 -30.71
C GLU A 267 -18.66 -13.49 -31.70
N VAL A 268 -18.91 -13.01 -32.92
CA VAL A 268 -19.53 -13.82 -33.97
C VAL A 268 -18.55 -14.93 -34.39
N SER A 269 -18.69 -16.10 -33.79
CA SER A 269 -17.95 -17.30 -34.14
C SER A 269 -18.72 -18.08 -35.20
N GLY A 270 -18.47 -17.78 -36.49
CA GLY A 270 -18.78 -18.67 -37.62
C GLY A 270 -19.88 -18.20 -38.60
N PRO A 271 -19.82 -18.67 -39.87
CA PRO A 271 -20.66 -18.19 -40.99
C PRO A 271 -22.07 -18.79 -41.04
N SER A 272 -22.66 -19.17 -39.90
CA SER A 272 -23.95 -19.86 -39.86
C SER A 272 -24.84 -19.40 -38.70
N GLY A 273 -25.14 -18.10 -38.63
CA GLY A 273 -26.12 -17.53 -37.70
C GLY A 273 -27.28 -16.94 -38.48
N THR A 274 -28.48 -17.49 -38.30
CA THR A 274 -29.73 -16.91 -38.79
C THR A 274 -29.98 -15.54 -38.17
N GLU A 275 -30.31 -14.57 -39.02
CA GLU A 275 -30.59 -13.17 -38.72
C GLU A 275 -31.72 -12.99 -37.68
N SER A 276 -31.39 -12.78 -36.39
CA SER A 276 -32.30 -12.17 -35.37
C SER A 276 -31.69 -12.05 -33.95
N ASP A 277 -30.38 -11.89 -33.79
CA ASP A 277 -29.77 -11.66 -32.47
C ASP A 277 -28.91 -10.39 -32.55
N ASP A 278 -29.25 -9.33 -31.80
CA ASP A 278 -28.66 -7.97 -31.88
C ASP A 278 -27.16 -7.91 -31.54
N GLY A 279 -26.48 -9.06 -31.40
CA GLY A 279 -25.05 -9.15 -31.17
C GLY A 279 -24.61 -8.56 -29.82
N ILE A 280 -25.54 -8.31 -28.90
CA ILE A 280 -25.29 -7.75 -27.57
C ILE A 280 -25.72 -8.77 -26.51
N GLN A 281 -24.84 -9.03 -25.55
CA GLN A 281 -25.06 -9.93 -24.43
C GLN A 281 -25.06 -9.15 -23.12
N THR A 282 -26.04 -9.42 -22.26
CA THR A 282 -26.09 -8.93 -20.89
C THR A 282 -25.85 -10.08 -19.91
N ILE A 283 -24.95 -9.90 -18.94
CA ILE A 283 -24.58 -10.92 -17.95
C ILE A 283 -24.59 -10.28 -16.56
N MET A 284 -25.30 -10.91 -15.62
CA MET A 284 -25.18 -10.60 -14.20
C MET A 284 -24.04 -11.41 -13.59
N ILE A 285 -23.09 -10.72 -12.96
CA ILE A 285 -21.90 -11.30 -12.35
C ILE A 285 -21.90 -11.01 -10.85
N SER A 286 -21.57 -12.03 -10.07
CA SER A 286 -21.35 -11.94 -8.62
C SER A 286 -20.00 -12.57 -8.28
N GLU A 287 -19.59 -12.49 -7.02
CA GLU A 287 -18.34 -13.11 -6.57
C GLU A 287 -18.35 -14.65 -6.70
N PRO A 288 -17.19 -15.30 -6.87
CA PRO A 288 -17.10 -16.74 -7.10
C PRO A 288 -17.87 -17.54 -6.04
N VAL A 289 -18.57 -18.60 -6.45
CA VAL A 289 -19.46 -19.39 -5.58
C VAL A 289 -18.69 -20.01 -4.40
N ASP A 290 -17.44 -20.36 -4.64
CA ASP A 290 -16.49 -20.96 -3.71
C ASP A 290 -15.66 -19.95 -2.90
N LEU A 291 -15.95 -18.65 -3.00
CA LEU A 291 -15.31 -17.64 -2.16
C LEU A 291 -15.60 -17.93 -0.67
N PRO A 292 -14.58 -18.08 0.20
CA PRO A 292 -14.79 -18.32 1.61
C PRO A 292 -15.44 -17.13 2.31
N CYS A 293 -16.21 -17.44 3.37
CA CYS A 293 -16.79 -16.47 4.28
C CYS A 293 -17.70 -15.42 3.63
N LYS A 294 -18.48 -15.77 2.60
CA LYS A 294 -19.48 -14.86 1.98
C LYS A 294 -20.46 -14.22 2.98
N SER A 295 -20.66 -14.83 4.15
CA SER A 295 -21.55 -14.36 5.20
C SER A 295 -20.90 -13.40 6.21
N GLU A 296 -19.62 -13.03 6.04
CA GLU A 296 -18.99 -12.04 6.90
C GLU A 296 -19.65 -10.66 6.75
N PRO A 297 -19.84 -9.92 7.85
CA PRO A 297 -20.53 -8.64 7.81
C PRO A 297 -19.69 -7.60 7.06
N VAL A 298 -20.38 -6.74 6.31
CA VAL A 298 -19.78 -5.52 5.75
C VAL A 298 -19.37 -4.60 6.90
N VAL A 299 -18.07 -4.30 6.97
CA VAL A 299 -17.50 -3.41 7.98
C VAL A 299 -17.39 -1.98 7.43
N ASP A 300 -16.91 -1.84 6.20
CA ASP A 300 -16.71 -0.56 5.53
C ASP A 300 -16.69 -0.75 4.01
N ALA A 301 -17.56 -0.07 3.26
CA ALA A 301 -17.63 -0.21 1.80
C ALA A 301 -16.72 0.78 1.04
N VAL A 302 -15.98 1.63 1.74
CA VAL A 302 -15.11 2.64 1.14
C VAL A 302 -14.03 1.98 0.29
N GLY A 303 -13.90 2.43 -0.96
CA GLY A 303 -12.88 1.93 -1.89
C GLY A 303 -13.20 0.60 -2.55
N ALA A 304 -14.36 -0.02 -2.33
CA ALA A 304 -14.73 -1.30 -2.95
C ALA A 304 -14.83 -1.23 -4.48
N GLY A 305 -15.35 -0.12 -5.02
CA GLY A 305 -15.38 0.11 -6.47
C GLY A 305 -13.98 0.28 -7.06
N ASP A 306 -13.07 0.90 -6.32
CA ASP A 306 -11.67 1.04 -6.71
C ASP A 306 -10.94 -0.32 -6.65
N ALA A 307 -11.25 -1.14 -5.64
CA ALA A 307 -10.77 -2.52 -5.54
C ALA A 307 -11.20 -3.37 -6.74
N PHE A 308 -12.47 -3.25 -7.14
CA PHE A 308 -13.01 -3.91 -8.34
C PHE A 308 -12.26 -3.47 -9.60
N CYS A 309 -12.11 -2.15 -9.83
CA CYS A 309 -11.46 -1.63 -11.04
C CYS A 309 -9.98 -2.04 -11.11
N GLY A 310 -9.24 -1.95 -10.00
CA GLY A 310 -7.84 -2.36 -9.93
C GLY A 310 -7.65 -3.85 -10.18
N ALA A 311 -8.46 -4.69 -9.53
CA ALA A 311 -8.43 -6.13 -9.72
C ALA A 311 -8.77 -6.54 -11.16
N LEU A 312 -9.78 -5.91 -11.76
CA LEU A 312 -10.17 -6.18 -13.14
C LEU A 312 -9.04 -5.87 -14.11
N ALA A 313 -8.41 -4.70 -13.96
CA ALA A 313 -7.27 -4.32 -14.80
C ALA A 313 -6.11 -5.31 -14.68
N ALA A 314 -5.82 -5.78 -13.46
CA ALA A 314 -4.79 -6.79 -13.22
C ALA A 314 -5.12 -8.14 -13.88
N TYR A 315 -6.33 -8.68 -13.72
CA TYR A 315 -6.72 -9.93 -14.37
C TYR A 315 -6.73 -9.83 -15.90
N LEU A 316 -7.24 -8.73 -16.46
CA LEU A 316 -7.24 -8.47 -17.89
C LEU A 316 -5.82 -8.36 -18.46
N SER A 317 -4.87 -7.77 -17.71
CA SER A 317 -3.47 -7.71 -18.14
C SER A 317 -2.84 -9.10 -18.28
N ARG A 318 -3.39 -10.11 -17.60
CA ARG A 318 -2.97 -11.51 -17.73
C ARG A 318 -3.71 -12.26 -18.84
N GLY A 319 -4.64 -11.60 -19.54
CA GLY A 319 -5.45 -12.19 -20.61
C GLY A 319 -6.55 -13.12 -20.09
N ILE A 320 -7.01 -12.90 -18.86
CA ILE A 320 -8.22 -13.54 -18.36
C ILE A 320 -9.42 -12.94 -19.10
N ASP A 321 -10.35 -13.79 -19.51
CA ASP A 321 -11.60 -13.35 -20.16
C ASP A 321 -12.37 -12.36 -19.29
N LEU A 322 -13.06 -11.41 -19.93
CA LEU A 322 -13.75 -10.30 -19.27
C LEU A 322 -14.74 -10.77 -18.20
N ASP A 323 -15.52 -11.83 -18.45
CA ASP A 323 -16.55 -12.30 -17.53
C ASP A 323 -15.91 -12.92 -16.29
N LYS A 324 -14.87 -13.74 -16.52
CA LYS A 324 -14.10 -14.38 -15.45
C LYS A 324 -13.35 -13.33 -14.63
N ALA A 325 -12.71 -12.36 -15.29
CA ALA A 325 -11.98 -11.27 -14.64
C ALA A 325 -12.93 -10.42 -13.77
N ALA A 326 -14.12 -10.09 -14.26
CA ALA A 326 -15.13 -9.37 -13.49
C ALA A 326 -15.66 -10.18 -12.31
N CYS A 327 -15.89 -11.48 -12.46
CA CYS A 327 -16.30 -12.36 -11.36
C CYS A 327 -15.25 -12.39 -10.25
N MET A 328 -13.97 -12.59 -10.61
CA MET A 328 -12.87 -12.56 -9.64
C MET A 328 -12.73 -11.17 -9.00
N SER A 329 -12.96 -10.10 -9.74
CA SER A 329 -12.94 -8.72 -9.23
C SER A 329 -14.08 -8.44 -8.23
N CYS A 330 -15.27 -9.01 -8.44
CA CYS A 330 -16.34 -9.01 -7.42
C CYS A 330 -15.87 -9.71 -6.14
N GLY A 331 -15.10 -10.80 -6.24
CA GLY A 331 -14.52 -11.47 -5.08
C GLY A 331 -13.52 -10.60 -4.32
N VAL A 332 -12.62 -9.92 -5.02
CA VAL A 332 -11.65 -8.98 -4.41
C VAL A 332 -12.38 -7.82 -3.71
N ALA A 333 -13.38 -7.22 -4.36
CA ALA A 333 -14.20 -6.18 -3.75
C ALA A 333 -15.02 -6.68 -2.54
N SER A 334 -15.55 -7.91 -2.61
CA SER A 334 -16.25 -8.55 -1.50
C SER A 334 -15.34 -8.79 -0.29
N MET A 335 -14.05 -9.06 -0.50
CA MET A 335 -13.08 -9.16 0.59
C MET A 335 -12.71 -7.79 1.16
N SER A 336 -12.59 -6.74 0.32
CA SER A 336 -12.20 -5.41 0.80
C SER A 336 -13.23 -4.82 1.76
N VAL A 337 -14.53 -5.08 1.56
CA VAL A 337 -15.57 -4.49 2.43
C VAL A 337 -15.60 -5.02 3.87
N ARG A 338 -14.78 -6.02 4.19
CA ARG A 338 -14.72 -6.71 5.48
C ARG A 338 -13.70 -6.09 6.44
N LYS A 339 -12.85 -5.18 5.95
CA LYS A 339 -11.86 -4.42 6.71
C LYS A 339 -12.15 -2.93 6.56
N ARG A 340 -11.69 -2.11 7.51
CA ARG A 340 -11.87 -0.64 7.45
C ARG A 340 -10.83 0.02 6.57
N GLY A 341 -11.23 1.09 5.88
CA GLY A 341 -10.35 2.00 5.15
C GLY A 341 -10.01 1.52 3.74
N ALA A 342 -9.90 2.45 2.78
CA ALA A 342 -9.70 2.14 1.36
C ALA A 342 -8.50 1.21 1.09
N GLN A 343 -7.29 1.74 1.01
CA GLN A 343 -6.10 0.97 0.62
C GLN A 343 -5.74 -0.14 1.62
N GLU A 344 -5.96 0.09 2.92
CA GLU A 344 -5.66 -0.87 3.98
C GLU A 344 -6.62 -2.07 4.00
N SER A 345 -7.77 -1.97 3.33
CA SER A 345 -8.73 -3.07 3.25
C SER A 345 -8.47 -4.05 2.11
N TYR A 346 -7.66 -3.67 1.11
CA TYR A 346 -7.47 -4.49 -0.08
C TYR A 346 -6.74 -5.78 0.27
N PRO A 347 -7.22 -6.94 -0.22
CA PRO A 347 -6.57 -8.21 0.07
C PRO A 347 -5.21 -8.27 -0.60
N HIS A 348 -4.26 -8.88 0.10
CA HIS A 348 -2.95 -9.22 -0.44
C HIS A 348 -2.96 -10.60 -1.10
N ALA A 349 -2.00 -10.87 -1.99
CA ALA A 349 -1.89 -12.11 -2.76
C ALA A 349 -1.91 -13.39 -1.90
N ASP A 350 -1.33 -13.32 -0.69
CA ASP A 350 -1.29 -14.41 0.29
C ASP A 350 -2.65 -14.64 0.96
N GLU A 351 -3.46 -13.60 1.10
CA GLU A 351 -4.83 -13.66 1.63
C GLU A 351 -5.85 -14.16 0.60
N LEU A 352 -5.52 -14.15 -0.70
CA LEU A 352 -6.46 -14.56 -1.73
C LEU A 352 -6.74 -16.07 -1.67
N PRO A 353 -8.02 -16.50 -1.69
CA PRO A 353 -8.38 -17.89 -1.85
C PRO A 353 -8.09 -18.39 -3.27
N ASP A 354 -8.02 -19.71 -3.45
CA ASP A 354 -7.64 -20.33 -4.73
C ASP A 354 -8.53 -19.91 -5.90
N CYS A 355 -9.82 -19.64 -5.66
CA CYS A 355 -10.76 -19.17 -6.68
C CYS A 355 -10.45 -17.75 -7.22
N LEU A 356 -9.60 -17.00 -6.52
CA LEU A 356 -9.10 -15.68 -6.92
C LEU A 356 -7.63 -15.72 -7.39
N ARG A 357 -6.97 -16.88 -7.36
CA ARG A 357 -5.57 -17.03 -7.82
C ARG A 357 -5.51 -17.44 -9.29
N LEU A 358 -4.42 -17.09 -9.97
CA LEU A 358 -4.14 -17.57 -11.33
C LEU A 358 -3.24 -18.82 -11.29
N GLU A 359 -3.74 -19.95 -11.80
CA GLU A 359 -3.03 -21.25 -11.80
C GLU A 359 -1.69 -21.23 -12.54
N SER A 360 -1.53 -20.38 -13.56
CA SER A 360 -0.35 -20.29 -14.43
C SER A 360 0.82 -19.46 -13.86
N VAL A 361 0.74 -19.00 -12.61
CA VAL A 361 1.88 -18.42 -11.88
C VAL A 361 2.62 -19.50 -11.05
N PHE A 362 2.08 -20.72 -10.93
CA PHE A 362 2.61 -21.75 -10.02
C PHE A 362 2.97 -23.10 -10.63
N ARG A 363 2.83 -23.29 -11.95
CA ARG A 363 3.27 -24.53 -12.62
C ARG A 363 3.95 -24.25 -13.96
N GLY A 364 5.27 -24.08 -13.92
CA GLY A 364 6.16 -24.12 -15.09
C GLY A 364 7.10 -25.32 -15.00
N GLU A 365 7.08 -26.18 -16.01
CA GLU A 365 7.72 -27.49 -16.06
C GLU A 365 9.24 -27.43 -16.25
N ARG A 366 9.99 -27.83 -15.21
CA ARG A 366 11.06 -28.84 -15.20
C ARG A 366 11.89 -28.68 -13.93
N GLY A 367 11.54 -29.44 -12.89
CA GLY A 367 12.48 -29.90 -11.85
C GLY A 367 13.32 -28.86 -11.09
N GLN A 368 13.00 -27.58 -11.15
CA GLN A 368 13.52 -26.55 -10.26
C GLN A 368 12.33 -25.76 -9.73
N GLU A 369 12.11 -25.87 -8.43
CA GLU A 369 11.21 -24.98 -7.69
C GLU A 369 11.69 -23.54 -7.93
N TYR A 370 11.02 -22.80 -8.81
CA TYR A 370 11.06 -21.35 -8.74
C TYR A 370 10.20 -20.95 -7.55
N GLN A 371 10.83 -20.89 -6.38
CA GLN A 371 10.31 -20.11 -5.28
C GLN A 371 10.15 -18.69 -5.82
N ILE A 372 8.91 -18.22 -5.95
CA ILE A 372 8.62 -16.79 -5.74
C ILE A 372 9.43 -16.44 -4.49
N PRO A 373 10.28 -15.39 -4.47
CA PRO A 373 10.91 -15.01 -3.22
C PRO A 373 9.77 -14.58 -2.31
N THR A 374 9.20 -15.54 -1.57
CA THR A 374 8.40 -15.31 -0.39
C THR A 374 9.29 -14.40 0.41
N ARG A 375 8.93 -13.11 0.48
CA ARG A 375 9.65 -12.20 1.34
C ARG A 375 9.69 -12.88 2.68
N LYS A 376 10.90 -13.21 3.13
CA LYS A 376 11.03 -14.05 4.31
C LYS A 376 10.40 -13.25 5.45
N LYS A 377 9.32 -13.77 6.03
CA LYS A 377 8.61 -13.08 7.10
C LYS A 377 9.50 -13.12 8.34
N ILE A 378 9.84 -11.97 8.88
CA ILE A 378 10.54 -11.87 10.15
C ILE A 378 9.64 -11.18 11.15
N THR A 379 9.36 -11.85 12.26
CA THR A 379 8.53 -11.29 13.32
C THR A 379 9.34 -10.44 14.28
N PHE A 380 8.99 -9.16 14.39
CA PHE A 380 9.53 -8.28 15.42
C PHE A 380 8.77 -8.50 16.73
N VAL A 381 9.47 -9.04 17.73
CA VAL A 381 8.89 -9.34 19.03
C VAL A 381 9.01 -8.12 19.94
N THR A 382 7.96 -7.29 19.93
CA THR A 382 7.86 -6.10 20.79
C THR A 382 6.41 -5.77 21.11
N GLY A 383 6.15 -5.30 22.33
CA GLY A 383 4.87 -4.69 22.71
C GLY A 383 4.86 -3.15 22.61
N ASN A 384 5.99 -2.53 22.20
CA ASN A 384 6.15 -1.09 22.18
C ASN A 384 5.88 -0.52 20.78
N LYS A 385 4.75 0.18 20.62
CA LYS A 385 4.31 0.80 19.36
C LYS A 385 5.31 1.80 18.78
N ASN A 386 6.06 2.52 19.62
CA ASN A 386 7.05 3.50 19.17
C ASN A 386 8.27 2.78 18.56
N LYS A 387 8.69 1.65 19.15
CA LYS A 387 9.75 0.81 18.55
C LYS A 387 9.33 0.28 17.20
N LEU A 388 8.09 -0.18 17.06
CA LEU A 388 7.57 -0.69 15.79
C LEU A 388 7.61 0.38 14.68
N ALA A 389 7.10 1.58 14.96
CA ALA A 389 7.09 2.68 14.00
C ALA A 389 8.50 3.11 13.57
N GLU A 390 9.47 3.06 14.49
CA GLU A 390 10.88 3.38 14.23
C GLU A 390 11.55 2.30 13.36
N VAL A 391 11.31 1.01 13.65
CA VAL A 391 11.80 -0.12 12.85
C VAL A 391 11.26 -0.10 11.44
N GLN A 392 9.96 0.16 11.28
CA GLN A 392 9.33 0.29 9.97
C GLN A 392 9.99 1.41 9.15
N ARG A 393 10.38 2.53 9.78
CA ARG A 393 11.11 3.63 9.11
C ARG A 393 12.55 3.28 8.74
N LEU A 394 13.26 2.54 9.60
CA LEU A 394 14.68 2.20 9.37
C LEU A 394 14.87 1.09 8.32
N LEU A 395 13.84 0.26 8.09
CA LEU A 395 13.89 -0.90 7.20
C LEU A 395 13.05 -0.74 5.90
N SER A 396 12.39 0.41 5.69
CA SER A 396 11.52 0.68 4.53
C SER A 396 12.23 0.97 3.19
N ALA A 397 13.44 0.45 2.96
CA ALA A 397 14.15 0.67 1.70
C ALA A 397 13.67 -0.30 0.60
N SER A 398 13.58 0.20 -0.64
CA SER A 398 13.02 -0.45 -1.84
C SER A 398 13.73 -1.73 -2.32
N SER A 399 14.82 -2.16 -1.67
CA SER A 399 15.61 -3.36 -2.02
C SER A 399 15.49 -4.51 -1.01
N PHE A 400 14.55 -4.44 -0.06
CA PHE A 400 14.50 -5.35 1.08
C PHE A 400 13.60 -6.57 0.81
N ALA A 401 14.16 -7.78 0.92
CA ALA A 401 13.50 -9.07 0.61
C ALA A 401 12.76 -9.71 1.80
N PHE A 402 12.42 -8.95 2.84
CA PHE A 402 11.79 -9.47 4.07
C PHE A 402 10.57 -8.63 4.44
N ASP A 403 9.49 -9.28 4.88
CA ASP A 403 8.32 -8.61 5.45
C ASP A 403 8.41 -8.67 6.98
N ILE A 404 8.19 -7.53 7.64
CA ILE A 404 8.27 -7.41 9.10
C ILE A 404 6.88 -7.32 9.67
N ASP A 405 6.45 -8.37 10.38
CA ASP A 405 5.26 -8.30 11.22
C ASP A 405 5.62 -8.00 12.68
N ASN A 406 4.62 -7.72 13.51
CA ASN A 406 4.79 -7.49 14.93
C ASN A 406 4.03 -8.53 15.74
N PHE A 407 4.68 -9.07 16.75
CA PHE A 407 4.04 -9.96 17.71
C PHE A 407 4.38 -9.54 19.13
N LYS A 408 3.34 -9.27 19.94
CA LYS A 408 3.53 -8.98 21.37
C LYS A 408 3.64 -10.30 22.12
N LEU A 409 4.83 -10.57 22.66
CA LEU A 409 5.10 -11.73 23.51
C LEU A 409 5.74 -11.29 24.83
N ASP A 410 5.22 -11.78 25.94
CA ASP A 410 5.83 -11.57 27.25
C ASP A 410 6.98 -12.58 27.44
N LEU A 411 8.21 -12.08 27.33
CA LEU A 411 9.44 -12.85 27.51
C LEU A 411 9.97 -12.70 28.94
N PRO A 412 10.65 -13.72 29.49
CA PRO A 412 11.23 -13.63 30.83
C PRO A 412 12.31 -12.53 30.91
N GLU A 413 12.37 -11.86 32.06
CA GLU A 413 13.43 -10.90 32.40
C GLU A 413 14.68 -11.68 32.86
N LEU A 414 15.53 -12.04 31.90
CA LEU A 414 16.74 -12.83 32.14
C LEU A 414 17.85 -12.00 32.79
N GLN A 415 18.71 -12.68 33.56
CA GLN A 415 19.88 -12.08 34.20
C GLN A 415 21.18 -12.55 33.54
N GLY A 416 22.11 -11.63 33.26
CA GLY A 416 23.34 -11.95 32.56
C GLY A 416 23.95 -10.74 31.84
N SER A 417 24.87 -11.01 30.92
CA SER A 417 25.40 -9.98 30.02
C SER A 417 24.32 -9.52 29.02
N PRO A 418 24.41 -8.30 28.47
CA PRO A 418 23.50 -7.84 27.42
C PRO A 418 23.37 -8.83 26.25
N GLN A 419 24.49 -9.42 25.82
CA GLN A 419 24.53 -10.39 24.73
C GLN A 419 23.83 -11.70 25.07
N ASP A 420 24.05 -12.22 26.29
CA ASP A 420 23.43 -13.48 26.72
C ASP A 420 21.91 -13.32 26.88
N ILE A 421 21.48 -12.19 27.43
CA ILE A 421 20.07 -11.85 27.56
C ILE A 421 19.41 -11.74 26.19
N ALA A 422 19.99 -10.96 25.27
CA ALA A 422 19.43 -10.77 23.93
C ALA A 422 19.36 -12.10 23.17
N ARG A 423 20.41 -12.93 23.27
CA ARG A 423 20.48 -14.24 22.64
C ARG A 423 19.38 -15.18 23.14
N GLU A 424 19.27 -15.33 24.46
CA GLU A 424 18.34 -16.28 25.06
C GLU A 424 16.88 -15.79 24.94
N LYS A 425 16.63 -14.48 25.03
CA LYS A 425 15.30 -13.90 24.74
C LYS A 425 14.85 -14.21 23.32
N CYS A 426 15.71 -13.96 22.33
CA CYS A 426 15.40 -14.23 20.93
C CYS A 426 15.16 -15.72 20.68
N LYS A 427 15.99 -16.58 21.29
CA LYS A 427 15.84 -18.04 21.20
C LYS A 427 14.50 -18.50 21.77
N ILE A 428 14.13 -18.04 22.96
CA ILE A 428 12.83 -18.34 23.59
C ILE A 428 11.69 -17.84 22.71
N ALA A 429 11.79 -16.62 22.18
CA ALA A 429 10.79 -16.04 21.30
C ALA A 429 10.60 -16.86 20.02
N SER A 430 11.70 -17.28 19.39
CA SER A 430 11.67 -18.11 18.19
C SER A 430 11.02 -19.47 18.47
N GLN A 431 11.33 -20.10 19.61
CA GLN A 431 10.71 -21.37 20.00
C GLN A 431 9.20 -21.26 20.25
N GLN A 432 8.74 -20.16 20.85
CA GLN A 432 7.32 -19.96 21.15
C GLN A 432 6.51 -19.59 19.90
N ILE A 433 7.04 -18.69 19.07
CA ILE A 433 6.37 -18.20 17.86
C ILE A 433 6.50 -19.20 16.71
N LYS A 434 7.52 -20.07 16.76
CA LYS A 434 7.83 -21.06 15.72
C LYS A 434 8.13 -20.42 14.35
N ALA A 435 8.80 -19.27 14.35
CA ALA A 435 9.14 -18.53 13.15
C ALA A 435 10.51 -17.85 13.26
N ALA A 436 10.94 -17.23 12.16
CA ALA A 436 12.05 -16.29 12.17
C ALA A 436 11.63 -15.04 12.96
N VAL A 437 12.45 -14.65 13.93
CA VAL A 437 12.13 -13.55 14.85
C VAL A 437 13.36 -12.68 15.07
N PHE A 438 13.13 -11.42 15.44
CA PHE A 438 14.15 -10.66 16.14
C PHE A 438 13.59 -9.96 17.37
N THR A 439 14.48 -9.75 18.34
CA THR A 439 14.25 -8.95 19.55
C THR A 439 15.22 -7.80 19.60
N GLU A 440 14.85 -6.73 20.31
CA GLU A 440 15.67 -5.53 20.46
C GLU A 440 15.75 -5.14 21.94
N ASP A 441 16.96 -5.26 22.50
CA ASP A 441 17.29 -4.83 23.86
C ASP A 441 18.14 -3.56 23.81
N THR A 442 17.63 -2.50 24.44
CA THR A 442 18.33 -1.22 24.59
C THR A 442 18.88 -1.12 26.01
N CYS A 443 20.19 -0.91 26.10
CA CYS A 443 20.96 -0.82 27.34
C CYS A 443 21.53 0.59 27.50
N LEU A 444 21.63 1.03 28.75
CA LEU A 444 22.43 2.19 29.14
C LEU A 444 23.43 1.75 30.19
N CYS A 445 24.71 1.85 29.85
CA CYS A 445 25.79 1.26 30.61
C CYS A 445 26.71 2.35 31.16
N PHE A 446 27.05 2.28 32.44
CA PHE A 446 27.93 3.27 33.07
C PHE A 446 29.31 2.66 33.29
N TYR A 447 30.37 3.37 32.89
CA TYR A 447 31.73 2.90 33.12
C TYR A 447 32.06 2.83 34.61
N GLY A 448 31.56 3.78 35.41
CA GLY A 448 31.70 3.77 36.87
C GLY A 448 31.10 2.52 37.55
N LEU A 449 30.12 1.87 36.92
CA LEU A 449 29.48 0.65 37.43
C LEU A 449 29.88 -0.60 36.65
N ASN A 450 31.00 -0.58 35.92
CA ASN A 450 31.47 -1.69 35.09
C ASN A 450 30.38 -2.22 34.11
N GLY A 451 29.61 -1.31 33.50
CA GLY A 451 28.60 -1.63 32.50
C GLY A 451 27.17 -1.74 33.03
N LEU A 452 26.96 -1.74 34.34
CA LEU A 452 25.61 -1.62 34.92
C LEU A 452 25.06 -0.18 34.80
N PRO A 453 23.74 0.03 34.82
CA PRO A 453 22.67 -0.97 34.92
C PRO A 453 22.43 -1.75 33.62
N GLY A 454 22.99 -1.30 32.50
CA GLY A 454 22.93 -1.99 31.22
C GLY A 454 21.50 -2.35 30.80
N PRO A 455 21.17 -3.65 30.63
CA PRO A 455 19.85 -4.10 30.19
C PRO A 455 18.74 -3.80 31.22
N TYR A 456 19.10 -3.52 32.47
CA TYR A 456 18.16 -3.22 33.55
C TYR A 456 17.76 -1.74 33.65
N ILE A 457 18.22 -0.89 32.71
CA ILE A 457 18.04 0.56 32.79
C ILE A 457 16.59 0.99 32.98
N LYS A 458 15.62 0.30 32.36
CA LYS A 458 14.19 0.60 32.52
C LYS A 458 13.77 0.60 34.00
N TRP A 459 14.21 -0.40 34.76
CA TRP A 459 13.88 -0.55 36.17
C TRP A 459 14.58 0.51 37.01
N PHE A 460 15.86 0.77 36.74
CA PHE A 460 16.60 1.83 37.41
C PHE A 460 15.97 3.20 37.16
N LEU A 461 15.58 3.50 35.92
CA LEU A 461 14.91 4.75 35.57
C LEU A 461 13.56 4.88 36.28
N ASN A 462 12.74 3.83 36.30
CA ASN A 462 11.45 3.84 36.97
C ASN A 462 11.57 4.08 38.49
N SER A 463 12.60 3.51 39.13
CA SER A 463 12.79 3.62 40.57
C SER A 463 13.52 4.89 41.00
N LEU A 464 14.53 5.33 40.25
CA LEU A 464 15.42 6.42 40.63
C LEU A 464 15.07 7.75 39.94
N GLY A 465 14.38 7.69 38.80
CA GLY A 465 14.21 8.84 37.92
C GLY A 465 15.53 9.34 37.33
N HIS A 466 15.45 10.39 36.50
CA HIS A 466 16.62 11.00 35.85
C HIS A 466 17.64 11.55 36.88
N ASP A 467 17.15 12.20 37.93
CA ASP A 467 18.01 12.80 38.96
C ASP A 467 18.68 11.73 39.83
N GLY A 468 17.98 10.63 40.12
CA GLY A 468 18.55 9.53 40.89
C GLY A 468 19.62 8.77 40.09
N LEU A 469 19.45 8.63 38.77
CA LEU A 469 20.49 8.08 37.89
C LEU A 469 21.75 8.95 37.86
N ASN A 470 21.62 10.27 37.85
CA ASN A 470 22.76 11.19 37.99
C ASN A 470 23.45 11.02 39.36
N LYS A 471 22.66 11.01 40.44
CA LYS A 471 23.18 10.84 41.81
C LYS A 471 23.88 9.49 42.03
N LEU A 472 23.44 8.45 41.32
CA LEU A 472 24.03 7.11 41.38
C LEU A 472 25.52 7.13 41.02
N LEU A 473 25.93 8.01 40.10
CA LEU A 473 27.30 8.09 39.60
C LEU A 473 28.21 9.01 40.44
N CYS A 474 27.64 9.86 41.31
CA CYS A 474 28.43 10.74 42.19
C CYS A 474 29.41 9.95 43.08
N GLY A 475 29.07 8.71 43.47
CA GLY A 475 29.94 7.86 44.29
C GLY A 475 31.14 7.24 43.55
N PHE A 476 31.15 7.27 42.21
CA PHE A 476 32.15 6.60 41.37
C PHE A 476 33.10 7.59 40.66
N ASN A 477 32.84 8.90 40.76
CA ASN A 477 33.60 9.97 40.08
C ASN A 477 33.86 9.68 38.59
N ASN A 478 32.91 9.03 37.93
CA ASN A 478 32.98 8.68 36.52
C ASN A 478 31.56 8.65 35.93
N ASP A 479 31.23 9.72 35.22
CA ASP A 479 29.99 9.97 34.52
C ASP A 479 30.02 9.48 33.07
N ARG A 480 31.11 8.85 32.61
CA ARG A 480 31.15 8.22 31.30
C ARG A 480 30.13 7.11 31.22
N ALA A 481 29.43 7.06 30.09
CA ALA A 481 28.48 6.04 29.77
C ALA A 481 28.55 5.66 28.29
N TYR A 482 27.88 4.56 27.96
CA TYR A 482 27.58 4.23 26.59
C TYR A 482 26.16 3.69 26.49
N ALA A 483 25.48 4.09 25.43
CA ALA A 483 24.23 3.50 25.03
C ALA A 483 24.51 2.34 24.07
N GLN A 484 23.82 1.22 24.24
CA GLN A 484 24.01 0.04 23.40
C GLN A 484 22.65 -0.55 23.04
N THR A 485 22.43 -0.84 21.76
CA THR A 485 21.29 -1.63 21.31
C THR A 485 21.82 -2.92 20.72
N ILE A 486 21.22 -4.03 21.13
CA ILE A 486 21.49 -5.35 20.58
C ILE A 486 20.22 -5.84 19.90
N ILE A 487 20.31 -6.05 18.60
CA ILE A 487 19.31 -6.79 17.84
C ILE A 487 19.75 -8.24 17.84
N ALA A 488 18.91 -9.13 18.35
CA ALA A 488 19.13 -10.56 18.27
C ALA A 488 18.15 -11.14 17.27
N TYR A 489 18.66 -11.85 16.25
CA TYR A 489 17.87 -12.45 15.17
C TYR A 489 18.02 -13.96 15.17
N SER A 490 16.91 -14.67 15.07
CA SER A 490 16.84 -16.11 14.89
C SER A 490 16.16 -16.41 13.54
N PRO A 491 16.81 -17.14 12.62
CA PRO A 491 16.16 -17.62 11.40
C PRO A 491 15.01 -18.60 11.64
N GLY A 492 14.96 -19.26 12.80
CA GLY A 492 13.90 -20.21 13.15
C GLY A 492 14.20 -21.03 14.42
N PRO A 493 13.26 -21.86 14.88
CA PRO A 493 13.45 -22.65 16.10
C PRO A 493 14.63 -23.61 16.00
N GLY A 494 15.59 -23.47 16.93
CA GLY A 494 16.79 -24.33 16.97
C GLY A 494 17.97 -23.81 16.16
N GLU A 495 17.78 -22.74 15.38
CA GLU A 495 18.85 -22.06 14.65
C GLU A 495 19.72 -21.19 15.56
N GLU A 496 20.96 -20.93 15.12
CA GLU A 496 21.88 -20.06 15.86
C GLU A 496 21.42 -18.59 15.81
N VAL A 497 21.34 -17.97 16.99
CA VAL A 497 20.94 -16.57 17.13
C VAL A 497 22.12 -15.65 16.85
N GLN A 498 21.90 -14.70 15.95
CA GLN A 498 22.89 -13.71 15.53
C GLN A 498 22.65 -12.38 16.22
N LEU A 499 23.73 -11.69 16.59
CA LEU A 499 23.68 -10.43 17.33
C LEU A 499 24.23 -9.29 16.49
N PHE A 500 23.48 -8.18 16.43
CA PHE A 500 23.88 -6.94 15.78
C PHE A 500 23.91 -5.83 16.81
N GLU A 501 25.12 -5.36 17.12
CA GLU A 501 25.35 -4.40 18.18
C GLU A 501 25.63 -3.01 17.60
N GLY A 502 24.87 -2.03 18.05
CA GLY A 502 25.17 -0.62 17.86
C GLY A 502 25.44 0.04 19.21
N ARG A 503 26.42 0.94 19.22
CA ARG A 503 26.90 1.60 20.44
C ARG A 503 27.16 3.08 20.17
N THR A 504 26.89 3.91 21.15
CA THR A 504 27.22 5.35 21.15
C THR A 504 27.88 5.69 22.47
N GLU A 505 29.05 6.33 22.42
CA GLU A 505 29.74 6.81 23.60
C GLU A 505 29.15 8.14 24.08
N GLY A 506 29.15 8.38 25.38
CA GLY A 506 28.61 9.61 25.95
C GLY A 506 28.87 9.80 27.43
N TRP A 507 28.12 10.74 27.97
CA TRP A 507 28.17 11.16 29.36
C TRP A 507 26.77 11.16 29.95
N ILE A 508 26.68 10.88 31.25
CA ILE A 508 25.46 11.11 32.01
C ILE A 508 25.49 12.52 32.58
N VAL A 509 24.51 13.30 32.17
CA VAL A 509 24.38 14.72 32.50
C VAL A 509 23.05 15.01 33.19
N PRO A 510 22.93 16.14 33.91
CA PRO A 510 21.64 16.60 34.39
C PRO A 510 20.62 16.69 33.25
N ALA A 511 19.38 16.30 33.53
CA ALA A 511 18.34 16.16 32.52
C ALA A 511 18.05 17.46 31.76
N ARG A 512 18.11 17.43 30.43
CA ARG A 512 17.72 18.54 29.53
C ARG A 512 16.77 18.03 28.43
N GLY A 513 16.04 18.94 27.78
CA GLY A 513 15.04 18.58 26.76
C GLY A 513 13.74 17.94 27.29
N SER A 514 12.96 17.29 26.42
CA SER A 514 11.71 16.62 26.79
C SER A 514 11.96 15.36 27.62
N LYS A 515 11.23 15.20 28.74
CA LYS A 515 11.31 14.03 29.62
C LYS A 515 10.39 12.88 29.23
N ASP A 516 9.73 12.97 28.07
CA ASP A 516 8.65 12.05 27.68
C ASP A 516 9.17 10.67 27.24
N PHE A 517 10.47 10.55 26.92
CA PHE A 517 11.05 9.34 26.36
C PHE A 517 12.28 8.83 27.12
N GLY A 518 12.07 7.82 27.97
CA GLY A 518 13.15 7.02 28.55
C GLY A 518 14.22 7.85 29.27
N TRP A 519 15.48 7.53 29.00
CA TRP A 519 16.66 8.17 29.60
C TRP A 519 17.33 9.18 28.65
N ASP A 520 16.73 9.48 27.50
CA ASP A 520 17.27 10.45 26.53
C ASP A 520 17.66 11.82 27.15
N PRO A 521 16.94 12.37 28.14
CA PRO A 521 17.28 13.67 28.73
C PRO A 521 18.63 13.71 29.44
N ILE A 522 19.16 12.57 29.85
CA ILE A 522 20.37 12.49 30.67
C ILE A 522 21.57 11.93 29.91
N PHE A 523 21.41 11.55 28.64
CA PHE A 523 22.51 11.01 27.84
C PHE A 523 22.98 12.04 26.80
N GLU A 524 24.21 12.49 26.97
CA GLU A 524 24.91 13.41 26.05
C GLU A 524 25.99 12.63 25.28
N PRO A 525 25.84 12.40 23.97
CA PRO A 525 26.87 11.77 23.16
C PRO A 525 28.20 12.53 23.18
N THR A 526 29.33 11.85 22.96
CA THR A 526 30.63 12.55 22.87
C THR A 526 30.71 13.50 21.68
N GLU A 527 31.61 14.49 21.71
CA GLU A 527 31.83 15.40 20.57
C GLU A 527 32.19 14.66 19.28
N GLU A 528 32.92 13.55 19.37
CA GLU A 528 33.21 12.66 18.22
C GLU A 528 31.94 12.09 17.58
N GLU A 529 30.86 11.92 18.36
CA GLU A 529 29.59 11.39 17.87
C GLU A 529 28.77 12.53 17.23
N GLN A 530 28.62 13.67 17.92
CA GLN A 530 27.73 14.77 17.50
C GLN A 530 28.37 15.85 16.61
N GLY A 531 29.69 15.78 16.39
CA GLY A 531 30.43 16.78 15.62
C GLY A 531 30.75 18.04 16.44
N SER A 532 31.49 18.96 15.83
CA SER A 532 31.89 20.23 16.46
C SER A 532 30.69 21.19 16.52
N GLY A 533 30.00 21.23 17.66
CA GLY A 533 28.82 22.07 17.88
C GLY A 533 28.43 22.14 19.36
N GLU A 534 27.30 22.78 19.65
CA GLU A 534 26.73 22.79 21.00
C GLU A 534 26.33 21.36 21.41
N ARG A 535 26.76 20.92 22.60
CA ARG A 535 26.51 19.55 23.07
C ARG A 535 25.06 19.39 23.48
N LYS A 536 24.37 18.46 22.81
CA LYS A 536 22.95 18.17 23.05
C LYS A 536 22.80 16.81 23.73
N THR A 537 21.81 16.71 24.60
CA THR A 537 21.27 15.41 25.02
C THR A 537 20.41 14.82 23.90
N TYR A 538 20.15 13.51 23.91
CA TYR A 538 19.23 12.91 22.93
C TYR A 538 17.84 13.55 22.93
N ALA A 539 17.37 14.07 24.06
CA ALA A 539 16.07 14.72 24.17
C ALA A 539 16.02 16.16 23.60
N GLU A 540 17.18 16.74 23.28
CA GLU A 540 17.34 18.07 22.65
C GLU A 540 17.59 17.97 21.13
N MET A 541 17.78 16.75 20.63
CA MET A 541 17.98 16.47 19.21
C MET A 541 16.64 16.29 18.49
N THR A 542 16.60 16.71 17.23
CA THR A 542 15.52 16.28 16.33
C THR A 542 15.58 14.77 16.13
N THR A 543 14.45 14.18 15.71
CA THR A 543 14.36 12.73 15.47
C THR A 543 15.41 12.26 14.45
N ASP A 544 15.65 13.03 13.40
CA ASP A 544 16.58 12.66 12.32
C ASP A 544 18.04 12.78 12.76
N GLU A 545 18.40 13.85 13.48
CA GLU A 545 19.73 14.00 14.09
C GLU A 545 20.06 12.82 15.01
N LYS A 546 19.12 12.45 15.90
CA LYS A 546 19.31 11.31 16.82
C LYS A 546 19.46 9.98 16.07
N ASN A 547 18.62 9.72 15.08
CA ASN A 547 18.60 8.46 14.35
C ASN A 547 19.91 8.21 13.59
N ALA A 548 20.50 9.24 13.01
CA ALA A 548 21.75 9.13 12.23
C ALA A 548 22.95 8.62 13.05
N MET A 549 22.98 8.88 14.37
CA MET A 549 24.12 8.55 15.24
C MET A 549 23.82 7.56 16.36
N SER A 550 22.55 7.30 16.65
CA SER A 550 22.18 6.49 17.79
C SER A 550 22.66 5.04 17.68
N HIS A 551 23.05 4.50 18.83
CA HIS A 551 23.29 3.08 19.07
C HIS A 551 22.19 2.18 18.47
N ARG A 552 20.91 2.58 18.53
CA ARG A 552 19.80 1.88 17.88
C ARG A 552 19.91 1.93 16.35
N GLY A 553 20.06 3.12 15.76
CA GLY A 553 20.24 3.28 14.31
C GLY A 553 21.42 2.46 13.75
N ARG A 554 22.55 2.45 14.47
CA ARG A 554 23.74 1.64 14.15
C ARG A 554 23.47 0.14 14.18
N ALA A 555 22.73 -0.34 15.18
CA ALA A 555 22.38 -1.76 15.29
C ALA A 555 21.50 -2.19 14.11
N PHE A 556 20.47 -1.39 13.80
CA PHE A 556 19.57 -1.63 12.67
C PHE A 556 20.27 -1.53 11.32
N HIS A 557 21.25 -0.64 11.17
CA HIS A 557 22.07 -0.58 9.96
C HIS A 557 22.82 -1.89 9.73
N LYS A 558 23.53 -2.41 10.75
CA LYS A 558 24.23 -3.70 10.67
C LYS A 558 23.28 -4.87 10.40
N PHE A 559 22.12 -4.88 11.07
CA PHE A 559 21.11 -5.91 10.85
C PHE A 559 20.57 -5.86 9.42
N ARG A 560 20.31 -4.67 8.88
CA ARG A 560 19.88 -4.46 7.51
C ARG A 560 20.94 -4.95 6.51
N GLU A 561 22.21 -4.58 6.69
CA GLU A 561 23.31 -5.05 5.84
C GLU A 561 23.39 -6.58 5.82
N TYR A 562 23.28 -7.22 6.99
CA TYR A 562 23.26 -8.67 7.11
C TYR A 562 22.11 -9.30 6.30
N LEU A 563 20.90 -8.76 6.44
CA LEU A 563 19.73 -9.27 5.72
C LEU A 563 19.89 -9.09 4.20
N LEU A 564 20.43 -7.96 3.74
CA LEU A 564 20.73 -7.72 2.33
C LEU A 564 21.76 -8.73 1.78
N LEU A 565 22.89 -8.93 2.47
CA LEU A 565 23.92 -9.90 2.07
C LEU A 565 23.40 -11.35 2.05
N THR A 566 22.54 -11.71 3.00
CA THR A 566 21.93 -13.04 3.07
C THR A 566 20.94 -13.27 1.93
N SER A 567 20.26 -12.21 1.46
CA SER A 567 19.35 -12.27 0.32
C SER A 567 20.07 -12.42 -1.03
N GLU A 568 21.29 -11.88 -1.16
CA GLU A 568 22.12 -12.02 -2.37
C GLU A 568 22.78 -13.39 -2.47
N ASN A 569 23.23 -13.98 -1.35
CA ASN A 569 23.84 -15.32 -1.31
C ASN A 569 22.83 -16.49 -1.36
N SER A 570 21.52 -16.20 -1.32
CA SER A 570 20.45 -17.20 -1.44
C SER A 570 19.84 -17.27 -2.86
N LYS A 571 20.32 -16.43 -3.79
CA LYS A 571 20.06 -16.52 -5.23
C LYS A 571 21.17 -17.34 -5.89
#